data_AF-A0A8E0ISF9-F1
#
_entry.id   AF-A0A8E0ISF9-F1
#
_cell.length_a   1.000
_cell.length_b   1.000
_cell.length_c   1.000
_cell.angle_alpha   90.00
_cell.angle_beta   90.00
_cell.angle_gamma   90.00
#
_symmetry.space_group_name_H-M   'P 1'
#
loop_
_entity.id
_entity.type
_entity.pdbx_description
1 polymer ?
#
loop_
_entity_poly.entity_id
_entity_poly.type
_entity_poly.pdbx_seq_one_letter_code
_entity_poly.pdbx_strand_id
1 'polypeptide(L)'
;DAIGFDKSFDMEFEGLARQAGNPLVSADPLKANLDSKKTLTAANFIMDMVNSGEAKTAGEDIYGDKNFTAGKTLFYAGSSAGITNMKQNAPKDFKWGTMPLPSYKGKKATELAGNDIVLFKSASSDKQKGAWAFMKYLLSEKETSKWAQLTGYVPLRKSAVKSADFKKYLSANPTSQAAVDSLGFGFQSTAFIGFSEYRNDLLNAVDAMLTKHEKPDQALKTLQGQTETIIKTNK
;
A
#
# COMPACT_ATOMS: atom_id res chain seq x y z
N ASP A 1 -14.87 16.38 -3.87
CA ASP A 1 -14.15 15.71 -2.78
C ASP A 1 -12.69 16.15 -2.81
N ALA A 2 -12.04 16.29 -1.66
CA ALA A 2 -10.63 16.67 -1.59
C ALA A 2 -9.70 15.53 -2.02
N ILE A 3 -9.97 14.29 -1.59
CA ILE A 3 -9.12 13.13 -1.87
C ILE A 3 -9.90 11.95 -2.45
N GLY A 4 -9.32 11.31 -3.47
CA GLY A 4 -9.74 10.01 -3.99
C GLY A 4 -8.84 8.90 -3.46
N PHE A 5 -9.45 7.77 -3.11
CA PHE A 5 -8.78 6.50 -2.89
C PHE A 5 -9.07 5.54 -4.04
N ASP A 6 -8.34 4.42 -4.07
CA ASP A 6 -8.76 3.25 -4.84
C ASP A 6 -10.09 2.68 -4.31
N LYS A 7 -10.49 1.50 -4.77
CA LYS A 7 -11.75 0.86 -4.32
C LYS A 7 -11.83 0.74 -2.80
N SER A 8 -10.69 0.55 -2.15
CA SER A 8 -10.55 0.39 -0.72
C SER A 8 -9.51 1.39 -0.19
N PHE A 9 -9.65 1.80 1.07
CA PHE A 9 -8.72 2.69 1.77
C PHE A 9 -7.82 1.96 2.77
N ASP A 10 -7.83 0.63 2.76
CA ASP A 10 -7.20 -0.22 3.77
C ASP A 10 -5.69 0.04 3.95
N MET A 11 -4.98 0.37 2.87
CA MET A 11 -3.56 0.70 2.91
C MET A 11 -3.31 2.07 3.58
N GLU A 12 -4.13 3.08 3.25
CA GLU A 12 -4.09 4.38 3.92
C GLU A 12 -4.46 4.25 5.40
N PHE A 13 -5.43 3.39 5.72
CA PHE A 13 -5.81 3.08 7.09
C PHE A 13 -4.68 2.42 7.87
N GLU A 14 -4.03 1.39 7.34
CA GLU A 14 -2.87 0.76 8.00
C GLU A 14 -1.72 1.77 8.16
N GLY A 15 -1.48 2.60 7.14
CA GLY A 15 -0.53 3.71 7.18
C GLY A 15 -0.80 4.65 8.34
N LEU A 16 -2.02 5.20 8.46
CA LEU A 16 -2.40 6.12 9.54
C LEU A 16 -2.34 5.48 10.92
N ALA A 17 -2.80 4.23 11.07
CA ALA A 17 -2.68 3.49 12.33
C ALA A 17 -1.21 3.36 12.75
N ARG A 18 -0.32 3.08 11.79
CA ARG A 18 1.12 2.97 12.04
C ARG A 18 1.78 4.32 12.33
N GLN A 19 1.36 5.40 11.68
CA GLN A 19 1.80 6.77 12.02
C GLN A 19 1.37 7.16 13.44
N ALA A 20 0.21 6.67 13.92
CA ALA A 20 -0.21 6.81 15.32
C ALA A 20 0.58 5.91 16.30
N GLY A 21 1.53 5.12 15.80
CA GLY A 21 2.33 4.18 16.57
C GLY A 21 1.53 2.95 17.00
N ASN A 22 0.62 2.48 16.15
CA ASN A 22 -0.15 1.26 16.37
C ASN A 22 -0.23 0.41 15.08
N PRO A 23 0.66 -0.56 14.88
CA PRO A 23 0.50 -1.51 13.78
C PRO A 23 -0.79 -2.33 13.98
N LEU A 24 -1.54 -2.56 12.91
CA LEU A 24 -2.80 -3.32 12.97
C LEU A 24 -2.57 -4.72 13.59
N VAL A 25 -1.53 -5.41 13.15
CA VAL A 25 -1.01 -6.62 13.79
C VAL A 25 0.46 -6.39 14.15
N SER A 26 0.86 -6.60 15.41
CA SER A 26 2.27 -6.56 15.83
C SER A 26 2.94 -7.92 15.67
N ALA A 27 4.25 -7.96 15.44
CA ALA A 27 5.00 -9.21 15.25
C ALA A 27 5.59 -9.79 16.54
N ASP A 28 5.90 -8.95 17.55
CA ASP A 28 6.53 -9.38 18.80
C ASP A 28 5.96 -8.61 20.01
N PRO A 29 5.03 -9.21 20.78
CA PRO A 29 4.37 -10.48 20.49
C PRO A 29 3.44 -10.37 19.27
N LEU A 30 3.19 -11.51 18.60
CA LEU A 30 2.16 -11.61 17.56
C LEU A 30 0.78 -11.32 18.16
N LYS A 31 0.21 -10.15 17.84
CA LYS A 31 -1.02 -9.65 18.47
C LYS A 31 -1.81 -8.72 17.56
N ALA A 32 -3.14 -8.87 17.55
CA ALA A 32 -4.07 -7.96 16.91
C ALA A 32 -4.29 -6.69 17.76
N ASN A 33 -4.27 -5.51 17.14
CA ASN A 33 -4.45 -4.21 17.79
C ASN A 33 -5.52 -3.37 17.07
N LEU A 34 -6.57 -4.01 16.57
CA LEU A 34 -7.53 -3.46 15.61
C LEU A 34 -8.62 -2.62 16.28
N ASP A 35 -9.04 -2.98 17.49
CA ASP A 35 -10.01 -2.22 18.29
C ASP A 35 -9.36 -1.17 19.21
N SER A 36 -8.04 -0.95 19.09
CA SER A 36 -7.34 0.03 19.90
C SER A 36 -7.85 1.45 19.65
N LYS A 37 -7.80 2.33 20.67
CA LYS A 37 -8.17 3.75 20.51
C LYS A 37 -7.44 4.44 19.35
N LYS A 38 -6.18 4.08 19.11
CA LYS A 38 -5.36 4.64 18.04
C LYS A 38 -5.84 4.18 16.65
N THR A 39 -6.15 2.90 16.52
CA THR A 39 -6.72 2.34 15.28
C THR A 39 -8.08 2.91 14.99
N LEU A 40 -8.95 2.99 16.01
CA LEU A 40 -10.27 3.61 15.88
C LEU A 40 -10.18 5.08 15.45
N THR A 41 -9.20 5.82 15.97
CA THR A 41 -8.95 7.22 15.53
C THR A 41 -8.59 7.28 14.04
N ALA A 42 -7.76 6.36 13.55
CA ALA A 42 -7.38 6.31 12.14
C ALA A 42 -8.57 5.96 11.23
N ALA A 43 -9.38 4.97 11.62
CA ALA A 43 -10.57 4.58 10.87
C ALA A 43 -11.63 5.70 10.86
N ASN A 44 -11.92 6.31 12.01
CA ASN A 44 -12.83 7.44 12.10
C ASN A 44 -12.36 8.62 11.26
N PHE A 45 -11.06 8.94 11.26
CA PHE A 45 -10.54 10.03 10.43
C PHE A 45 -10.85 9.84 8.94
N ILE A 46 -10.64 8.64 8.39
CA ILE A 46 -10.99 8.36 6.99
C ILE A 46 -12.50 8.38 6.80
N MET A 47 -13.27 7.73 7.68
CA MET A 47 -14.73 7.65 7.55
C MET A 47 -15.41 9.01 7.71
N ASP A 48 -14.88 9.91 8.54
CA ASP A 48 -15.39 11.28 8.69
C ASP A 48 -15.17 12.06 7.39
N MET A 49 -14.02 11.90 6.73
CA MET A 49 -13.81 12.49 5.39
C MET A 49 -14.77 11.89 4.35
N VAL A 50 -15.00 10.58 4.37
CA VAL A 50 -15.95 9.93 3.46
C VAL A 50 -17.38 10.44 3.69
N ASN A 51 -17.82 10.48 4.95
CA ASN A 51 -19.18 10.88 5.32
C ASN A 51 -19.45 12.37 5.08
N SER A 52 -18.43 13.21 5.18
CA SER A 52 -18.53 14.66 4.88
C SER A 52 -18.39 14.99 3.39
N GLY A 53 -18.04 14.02 2.54
CA GLY A 53 -17.77 14.24 1.11
C GLY A 53 -16.39 14.85 0.84
N GLU A 54 -15.49 14.88 1.81
CA GLU A 54 -14.10 15.27 1.62
C GLU A 54 -13.26 14.15 0.99
N ALA A 55 -13.66 12.89 1.17
CA ALA A 55 -13.03 11.74 0.54
C ALA A 55 -14.03 10.87 -0.22
N LYS A 56 -13.54 10.17 -1.26
CA LYS A 56 -14.31 9.13 -1.95
C LYS A 56 -13.42 7.95 -2.34
N THR A 57 -14.01 6.76 -2.44
CA THR A 57 -13.35 5.61 -3.08
C THR A 57 -13.71 5.53 -4.56
N ALA A 58 -12.93 4.75 -5.32
CA ALA A 58 -13.17 4.53 -6.74
C ALA A 58 -14.38 3.62 -7.02
N GLY A 59 -14.83 2.82 -6.04
CA GLY A 59 -15.91 1.86 -6.22
C GLY A 59 -15.63 0.88 -7.37
N GLU A 60 -16.54 0.83 -8.36
CA GLU A 60 -16.44 -0.03 -9.53
C GLU A 60 -15.31 0.32 -10.49
N ASP A 61 -14.81 1.58 -10.46
CA ASP A 61 -13.67 1.98 -11.28
C ASP A 61 -12.34 1.35 -10.82
N ILE A 62 -12.33 0.73 -9.63
CA ILE A 62 -11.20 0.09 -8.96
C ILE A 62 -10.10 1.07 -8.53
N TYR A 63 -9.71 1.98 -9.41
CA TYR A 63 -8.64 2.95 -9.20
C TYR A 63 -9.16 4.38 -9.18
N GLY A 64 -8.57 5.22 -8.33
CA GLY A 64 -8.99 6.63 -8.16
C GLY A 64 -8.55 7.58 -9.29
N ASP A 65 -7.73 7.10 -10.23
CA ASP A 65 -7.10 7.87 -11.30
C ASP A 65 -8.10 8.52 -12.25
N LYS A 66 -9.21 7.83 -12.59
CA LYS A 66 -10.26 8.41 -13.44
C LYS A 66 -10.97 9.59 -12.78
N ASN A 67 -11.25 9.48 -11.48
CA ASN A 67 -11.87 10.58 -10.73
C ASN A 67 -10.92 11.78 -10.63
N PHE A 68 -9.63 11.52 -10.41
CA PHE A 68 -8.60 12.54 -10.33
C PHE A 68 -8.40 13.28 -11.67
N THR A 69 -8.23 12.53 -12.76
CA THR A 69 -8.02 13.11 -14.10
C THR A 69 -9.28 13.80 -14.66
N ALA A 70 -10.47 13.43 -14.20
CA ALA A 70 -11.72 14.14 -14.48
C ALA A 70 -11.96 15.38 -13.59
N GLY A 71 -11.03 15.72 -12.69
CA GLY A 71 -11.15 16.87 -11.78
C GLY A 71 -12.20 16.70 -10.68
N LYS A 72 -12.65 15.46 -10.41
CA LYS A 72 -13.63 15.17 -9.34
C LYS A 72 -12.98 15.11 -7.95
N THR A 73 -11.67 14.88 -7.89
CA THR A 73 -10.86 14.94 -6.67
C THR A 73 -9.64 15.82 -6.87
N LEU A 74 -9.21 16.52 -5.81
CA LEU A 74 -8.00 17.35 -5.85
C LEU A 74 -6.73 16.52 -5.65
N PHE A 75 -6.80 15.48 -4.83
CA PHE A 75 -5.74 14.51 -4.59
C PHE A 75 -6.20 13.10 -4.92
N TYR A 76 -5.24 12.22 -5.19
CA TYR A 76 -5.45 10.78 -5.33
C TYR A 76 -4.34 10.03 -4.60
N ALA A 77 -4.72 9.17 -3.66
CA ALA A 77 -3.84 8.22 -3.00
C ALA A 77 -4.02 6.84 -3.64
N GLY A 78 -2.92 6.29 -4.13
CA GLY A 78 -2.88 4.97 -4.78
C GLY A 78 -1.44 4.52 -5.00
N SER A 79 -1.28 3.35 -5.63
CA SER A 79 0.03 2.74 -5.85
C SER A 79 0.92 3.58 -6.78
N SER A 80 2.23 3.62 -6.50
CA SER A 80 3.21 4.25 -7.39
C SER A 80 3.25 3.60 -8.78
N ALA A 81 2.84 2.34 -8.90
CA ALA A 81 2.70 1.68 -10.19
C ALA A 81 1.72 2.42 -11.13
N GLY A 82 0.71 3.08 -10.56
CA GLY A 82 -0.27 3.90 -11.30
C GLY A 82 0.33 5.11 -12.01
N ILE A 83 1.56 5.53 -11.67
CA ILE A 83 2.27 6.64 -12.35
C ILE A 83 2.44 6.34 -13.84
N THR A 84 2.67 5.08 -14.21
CA THR A 84 2.82 4.69 -15.63
C THR A 84 1.52 4.88 -16.40
N ASN A 85 0.40 4.42 -15.83
CA ASN A 85 -0.94 4.66 -16.37
C ASN A 85 -1.25 6.15 -16.47
N MET A 86 -0.95 6.94 -15.44
CA MET A 86 -1.15 8.40 -15.45
C MET A 86 -0.35 9.09 -16.56
N LYS A 87 0.91 8.69 -16.80
CA LYS A 87 1.73 9.23 -17.90
C LYS A 87 1.17 8.91 -19.29
N GLN A 88 0.52 7.76 -19.43
CA GLN A 88 -0.02 7.28 -20.70
C GLN A 88 -1.41 7.85 -21.00
N ASN A 89 -2.27 7.93 -19.97
CA ASN A 89 -3.71 8.08 -20.14
C ASN A 89 -4.29 9.37 -19.56
N ALA A 90 -3.54 10.13 -18.75
CA ALA A 90 -4.02 11.43 -18.32
C ALA A 90 -4.18 12.38 -19.53
N PRO A 91 -5.19 13.27 -19.53
CA PRO A 91 -5.33 14.28 -20.57
C PRO A 91 -4.04 15.10 -20.72
N LYS A 92 -3.67 15.44 -21.97
CA LYS A 92 -2.37 16.07 -22.27
C LYS A 92 -2.18 17.43 -21.60
N ASP A 93 -3.27 18.15 -21.37
CA ASP A 93 -3.35 19.45 -20.71
C ASP A 93 -3.53 19.35 -19.19
N PHE A 94 -3.78 18.15 -18.66
CA PHE A 94 -3.91 17.91 -17.23
C PHE A 94 -2.54 17.97 -16.55
N LYS A 95 -2.35 18.97 -15.69
CA LYS A 95 -1.13 19.14 -14.91
C LYS A 95 -1.23 18.40 -13.59
N TRP A 96 -0.29 17.48 -13.34
CA TRP A 96 -0.26 16.68 -12.12
C TRP A 96 1.18 16.46 -11.65
N GLY A 97 1.31 16.05 -10.38
CA GLY A 97 2.57 15.70 -9.74
C GLY A 97 2.36 14.66 -8.66
N THR A 98 3.41 14.33 -7.93
CA THR A 98 3.36 13.35 -6.84
C THR A 98 4.04 13.89 -5.59
N MET A 99 3.60 13.41 -4.43
CA MET A 99 4.19 13.71 -3.14
C MET A 99 4.03 12.48 -2.23
N PRO A 100 4.89 12.31 -1.22
CA PRO A 100 4.65 11.30 -0.20
C PRO A 100 3.34 11.54 0.54
N LEU A 101 2.73 10.47 1.07
CA LEU A 101 1.53 10.58 1.88
C LEU A 101 1.76 11.53 3.09
N PRO A 102 0.74 12.29 3.52
CA PRO A 102 0.84 13.15 4.69
C PRO A 102 1.25 12.40 5.96
N SER A 103 1.94 13.10 6.86
CA SER A 103 2.32 12.57 8.16
C SER A 103 1.28 12.90 9.23
N TYR A 104 1.03 12.00 10.17
CA TYR A 104 0.27 12.27 11.38
C TYR A 104 1.20 12.58 12.56
N LYS A 105 1.05 13.77 13.16
CA LYS A 105 1.89 14.25 14.29
C LYS A 105 3.41 14.13 14.01
N GLY A 106 3.80 14.45 12.78
CA GLY A 106 5.20 14.38 12.32
C GLY A 106 5.74 12.96 12.10
N LYS A 107 4.91 11.92 12.26
CA LYS A 107 5.26 10.53 11.96
C LYS A 107 4.81 10.15 10.56
N LYS A 108 5.75 9.63 9.77
CA LYS A 108 5.51 9.14 8.41
C LYS A 108 5.46 7.62 8.42
N ALA A 109 4.57 7.05 7.62
CA ALA A 109 4.52 5.63 7.32
C ALA A 109 3.80 5.46 5.98
N THR A 110 4.33 4.58 5.14
CA THR A 110 3.72 4.18 3.87
C THR A 110 3.90 2.68 3.70
N GLU A 111 2.84 1.98 3.33
CA GLU A 111 2.92 0.55 3.11
C GLU A 111 3.69 0.24 1.81
N LEU A 112 4.55 -0.77 1.87
CA LEU A 112 5.27 -1.34 0.75
C LEU A 112 4.56 -2.65 0.36
N ALA A 113 3.79 -2.59 -0.71
CA ALA A 113 3.08 -3.72 -1.28
C ALA A 113 3.50 -3.97 -2.73
N GLY A 114 3.16 -5.15 -3.24
CA GLY A 114 3.47 -5.54 -4.61
C GLY A 114 3.45 -7.04 -4.80
N ASN A 115 4.17 -7.50 -5.83
CA ASN A 115 4.29 -8.92 -6.13
C ASN A 115 5.55 -9.49 -5.47
N ASP A 116 5.44 -10.72 -4.99
CA ASP A 116 6.56 -11.49 -4.45
C ASP A 116 7.07 -12.54 -5.45
N ILE A 117 8.36 -12.85 -5.36
CA ILE A 117 8.97 -13.97 -6.11
C ILE A 117 9.29 -15.08 -5.10
N VAL A 118 8.65 -16.24 -5.26
CA VAL A 118 8.82 -17.39 -4.36
C VAL A 118 9.45 -18.58 -5.07
N LEU A 119 10.23 -19.36 -4.32
CA LEU A 119 10.81 -20.63 -4.76
C LEU A 119 10.19 -21.77 -3.97
N PHE A 120 9.49 -22.67 -4.65
CA PHE A 120 8.78 -23.77 -4.00
C PHE A 120 9.74 -24.85 -3.48
N LYS A 121 9.53 -25.26 -2.24
CA LYS A 121 10.31 -26.33 -1.59
C LYS A 121 10.24 -27.67 -2.32
N SER A 122 9.14 -27.94 -3.02
CA SER A 122 8.90 -29.19 -3.76
C SER A 122 9.64 -29.29 -5.11
N ALA A 123 10.27 -28.21 -5.58
CA ALA A 123 11.04 -28.26 -6.81
C ALA A 123 12.28 -29.17 -6.68
N SER A 124 12.65 -29.89 -7.75
CA SER A 124 13.87 -30.70 -7.76
C SER A 124 15.12 -29.83 -7.57
N SER A 125 16.20 -30.42 -7.06
CA SER A 125 17.46 -29.70 -6.78
C SER A 125 17.95 -28.87 -7.98
N ASP A 126 17.92 -29.41 -9.19
CA ASP A 126 18.37 -28.69 -10.37
C ASP A 126 17.43 -27.55 -10.78
N LYS A 127 16.12 -27.72 -10.59
CA LYS A 127 15.16 -26.62 -10.77
C LYS A 127 15.35 -25.52 -9.73
N GLN A 128 15.64 -25.88 -8.48
CA GLN A 128 15.93 -24.89 -7.43
C GLN A 128 17.19 -24.08 -7.75
N LYS A 129 18.26 -24.71 -8.23
CA LYS A 129 19.48 -24.01 -8.68
C LYS A 129 19.19 -23.04 -9.83
N GLY A 130 18.44 -23.48 -10.84
CA GLY A 130 18.05 -22.64 -11.97
C GLY A 130 17.17 -21.47 -11.56
N ALA A 131 16.13 -21.73 -10.75
CA ALA A 131 15.26 -20.69 -10.20
C ALA A 131 16.05 -19.67 -9.36
N TRP A 132 16.98 -20.12 -8.52
CA TRP A 132 17.84 -19.23 -7.74
C TRP A 132 18.74 -18.37 -8.62
N ALA A 133 19.34 -18.94 -9.68
CA ALA A 133 20.13 -18.18 -10.64
C ALA A 133 19.29 -17.09 -11.34
N PHE A 134 18.08 -17.44 -11.75
CA PHE A 134 17.14 -16.50 -12.37
C PHE A 134 16.68 -15.39 -11.41
N MET A 135 16.34 -15.74 -10.17
CA MET A 135 16.01 -14.76 -9.13
C MET A 135 17.16 -13.78 -8.89
N LYS A 136 18.41 -14.25 -8.81
CA LYS A 136 19.58 -13.37 -8.69
C LYS A 136 19.73 -12.42 -9.87
N TYR A 137 19.45 -12.89 -11.09
CA TYR A 137 19.46 -12.05 -12.29
C TYR A 137 18.39 -10.97 -12.23
N LEU A 138 17.13 -11.33 -11.98
CA LEU A 138 16.01 -10.38 -11.87
C LEU A 138 16.23 -9.34 -10.78
N LEU A 139 16.78 -9.79 -9.65
CA LEU A 139 17.08 -8.92 -8.52
C LEU A 139 18.42 -8.20 -8.70
N SER A 140 19.16 -8.35 -9.79
CA SER A 140 20.40 -7.60 -9.99
C SER A 140 20.13 -6.09 -10.02
N GLU A 141 21.14 -5.28 -9.71
CA GLU A 141 21.02 -3.81 -9.71
C GLU A 141 20.43 -3.27 -11.01
N LYS A 142 20.94 -3.76 -12.14
CA LYS A 142 20.52 -3.36 -13.48
C LYS A 142 19.06 -3.70 -13.73
N GLU A 143 18.65 -4.94 -13.48
CA GLU A 143 17.31 -5.40 -13.82
C GLU A 143 16.25 -4.82 -12.89
N THR A 144 16.54 -4.65 -11.60
CA THR A 144 15.59 -3.99 -10.68
C THR A 144 15.45 -2.48 -10.94
N SER A 145 16.54 -1.80 -11.35
CA SER A 145 16.47 -0.41 -11.82
C SER A 145 15.59 -0.32 -13.07
N LYS A 146 15.85 -1.18 -14.08
CA LYS A 146 15.06 -1.23 -15.32
C LYS A 146 13.58 -1.50 -15.05
N TRP A 147 13.27 -2.46 -14.17
CA TRP A 147 11.91 -2.77 -13.76
C TRP A 147 11.20 -1.55 -13.18
N ALA A 148 11.83 -0.86 -12.23
CA ALA A 148 11.29 0.35 -11.61
C ALA A 148 10.98 1.45 -12.65
N GLN A 149 11.89 1.67 -13.60
CA GLN A 149 11.73 2.68 -14.65
C GLN A 149 10.54 2.41 -15.57
N LEU A 150 10.29 1.14 -15.89
CA LEU A 150 9.23 0.71 -16.81
C LEU A 150 7.85 0.62 -16.16
N THR A 151 7.78 0.42 -14.84
CA THR A 151 6.54 0.02 -14.17
C THR A 151 6.04 1.03 -13.13
N GLY A 152 6.88 1.96 -12.67
CA GLY A 152 6.54 2.85 -11.56
C GLY A 152 6.72 2.20 -10.18
N TYR A 153 7.16 0.94 -10.11
CA TYR A 153 7.69 0.36 -8.89
C TYR A 153 9.00 1.05 -8.47
N VAL A 154 9.44 0.77 -7.25
CA VAL A 154 10.73 1.21 -6.71
C VAL A 154 11.78 0.10 -6.84
N PRO A 155 13.08 0.43 -7.01
CA PRO A 155 14.13 -0.59 -7.07
C PRO A 155 14.22 -1.38 -5.75
N LEU A 156 14.41 -2.69 -5.86
CA LEU A 156 14.48 -3.62 -4.73
C LEU A 156 15.87 -3.60 -4.04
N ARG A 157 16.84 -2.85 -4.57
CA ARG A 157 18.18 -2.70 -4.01
C ARG A 157 18.53 -1.25 -3.73
N LYS A 158 19.12 -1.00 -2.56
CA LYS A 158 19.72 0.29 -2.21
C LYS A 158 20.79 0.74 -3.21
N SER A 159 21.55 -0.19 -3.79
CA SER A 159 22.56 0.13 -4.79
C SER A 159 21.94 0.63 -6.11
N ALA A 160 20.83 0.02 -6.54
CA ALA A 160 20.04 0.48 -7.68
C ALA A 160 19.45 1.88 -7.48
N VAL A 161 18.88 2.16 -6.30
CA VAL A 161 18.40 3.51 -5.94
C VAL A 161 19.51 4.56 -6.03
N LYS A 162 20.75 4.18 -5.69
CA LYS A 162 21.93 5.08 -5.71
C LYS A 162 22.64 5.16 -7.06
N SER A 163 22.29 4.28 -8.00
CA SER A 163 22.95 4.16 -9.31
C SER A 163 22.80 5.46 -10.12
N ALA A 164 23.81 5.76 -10.96
CA ALA A 164 23.78 6.94 -11.81
C ALA A 164 22.63 6.89 -12.82
N ASP A 165 22.36 5.71 -13.36
CA ASP A 165 21.25 5.44 -14.29
C ASP A 165 19.89 5.78 -13.65
N PHE A 166 19.61 5.26 -12.46
CA PHE A 166 18.33 5.52 -11.79
C PHE A 166 18.19 6.98 -11.36
N LYS A 167 19.27 7.64 -10.91
CA LYS A 167 19.26 9.09 -10.62
C LYS A 167 18.96 9.93 -11.85
N LYS A 168 19.52 9.56 -13.02
CA LYS A 168 19.20 10.20 -14.29
C LYS A 168 17.73 10.01 -14.64
N TYR A 169 17.19 8.79 -14.45
CA TYR A 169 15.76 8.54 -14.63
C TYR A 169 14.89 9.44 -13.76
N LEU A 170 15.18 9.54 -12.46
CA LEU A 170 14.40 10.38 -11.52
C LEU A 170 14.44 11.86 -11.92
N SER A 171 15.59 12.35 -12.37
CA SER A 171 15.72 13.73 -12.86
C SER A 171 14.84 14.00 -14.09
N ALA A 172 14.71 13.02 -14.99
CA ALA A 172 13.83 13.10 -16.16
C ALA A 172 12.35 12.79 -15.84
N ASN A 173 12.08 12.15 -14.70
CA ASN A 173 10.76 11.68 -14.29
C ASN A 173 10.46 12.10 -12.84
N PRO A 174 10.31 13.42 -12.57
CA PRO A 174 10.16 13.91 -11.21
C PRO A 174 8.93 13.34 -10.48
N THR A 175 7.89 12.92 -11.22
CA THR A 175 6.71 12.23 -10.66
C THR A 175 7.05 10.90 -9.98
N SER A 176 8.21 10.28 -10.28
CA SER A 176 8.63 9.04 -9.65
C SER A 176 9.37 9.25 -8.32
N GLN A 177 9.75 10.50 -7.98
CA GLN A 177 10.57 10.81 -6.81
C GLN A 177 9.84 10.51 -5.49
N ALA A 178 8.56 10.84 -5.39
CA ALA A 178 7.77 10.64 -4.16
C ALA A 178 7.77 9.19 -3.66
N ALA A 179 7.75 8.20 -4.57
CA ALA A 179 7.80 6.79 -4.22
C ALA A 179 9.17 6.42 -3.63
N VAL A 180 10.25 6.95 -4.18
CA VAL A 180 11.62 6.74 -3.68
C VAL A 180 11.82 7.42 -2.32
N ASP A 181 11.30 8.63 -2.15
CA ASP A 181 11.36 9.36 -0.88
C ASP A 181 10.61 8.62 0.25
N SER A 182 9.59 7.83 -0.12
CA SER A 182 8.80 7.04 0.82
C SER A 182 9.51 5.80 1.36
N LEU A 183 10.56 5.31 0.67
CA LEU A 183 11.31 4.11 1.08
C LEU A 183 11.90 4.22 2.49
N GLY A 184 12.29 5.43 2.91
CA GLY A 184 12.91 5.65 4.23
C GLY A 184 11.97 5.44 5.42
N PHE A 185 10.66 5.47 5.19
CA PHE A 185 9.62 5.23 6.20
C PHE A 185 8.59 4.19 5.70
N GLY A 186 8.98 3.40 4.71
CA GLY A 186 8.20 2.30 4.19
C GLY A 186 8.10 1.16 5.21
N PHE A 187 6.99 0.43 5.19
CA PHE A 187 6.81 -0.76 6.01
C PHE A 187 6.02 -1.84 5.28
N GLN A 188 6.19 -3.09 5.70
CA GLN A 188 5.35 -4.19 5.25
C GLN A 188 4.39 -4.57 6.38
N SER A 189 3.17 -4.96 6.03
CA SER A 189 2.23 -5.54 6.99
C SER A 189 2.85 -6.78 7.64
N THR A 190 2.48 -7.04 8.89
CA THR A 190 3.07 -8.14 9.66
C THR A 190 2.68 -9.48 9.04
N ALA A 191 3.68 -10.26 8.62
CA ALA A 191 3.44 -11.60 8.09
C ALA A 191 3.29 -12.63 9.23
N PHE A 192 2.26 -13.48 9.14
CA PHE A 192 2.00 -14.59 10.06
C PHE A 192 1.20 -15.70 9.37
N ILE A 193 1.16 -16.90 9.96
CA ILE A 193 0.31 -17.99 9.45
C ILE A 193 -1.16 -17.57 9.62
N GLY A 194 -1.92 -17.59 8.53
CA GLY A 194 -3.28 -17.03 8.48
C GLY A 194 -3.37 -15.58 7.97
N PHE A 195 -2.26 -14.99 7.52
CA PHE A 195 -2.27 -13.62 6.97
C PHE A 195 -3.30 -13.41 5.85
N SER A 196 -3.47 -14.37 4.94
CA SER A 196 -4.46 -14.26 3.84
C SER A 196 -5.90 -14.21 4.35
N GLU A 197 -6.22 -14.95 5.42
CA GLU A 197 -7.54 -14.94 6.05
C GLU A 197 -7.79 -13.59 6.72
N TYR A 198 -6.81 -13.10 7.49
CA TYR A 198 -6.84 -11.77 8.08
C TYR A 198 -7.00 -10.68 7.02
N ARG A 199 -6.31 -10.81 5.88
CA ARG A 199 -6.36 -9.81 4.80
C ARG A 199 -7.76 -9.73 4.20
N ASN A 200 -8.42 -10.87 4.00
CA ASN A 200 -9.80 -10.92 3.53
C ASN A 200 -10.76 -10.30 4.56
N ASP A 201 -10.59 -10.61 5.84
CA ASP A 201 -11.40 -10.04 6.92
C ASP A 201 -11.21 -8.51 7.02
N LEU A 202 -9.97 -8.01 6.88
CA LEU A 202 -9.69 -6.58 6.86
C LEU A 202 -10.40 -5.87 5.70
N LEU A 203 -10.33 -6.44 4.50
CA LEU A 203 -11.05 -5.90 3.33
C LEU A 203 -12.57 -5.91 3.54
N ASN A 204 -13.11 -6.97 4.15
CA ASN A 204 -14.54 -7.06 4.48
C ASN A 204 -14.95 -6.01 5.52
N ALA A 205 -14.11 -5.74 6.53
CA ALA A 205 -14.37 -4.72 7.53
C ALA A 205 -14.37 -3.31 6.90
N VAL A 206 -13.42 -3.03 6.01
CA VAL A 206 -13.38 -1.76 5.26
C VAL A 206 -14.60 -1.61 4.34
N ASP A 207 -14.97 -2.67 3.62
CA ASP A 207 -16.18 -2.68 2.79
C ASP A 207 -17.45 -2.46 3.63
N ALA A 208 -17.57 -3.11 4.79
CA ALA A 208 -18.72 -2.91 5.67
C ALA A 208 -18.86 -1.48 6.18
N MET A 209 -17.74 -0.81 6.50
CA MET A 209 -17.75 0.61 6.85
C MET A 209 -18.18 1.48 5.66
N LEU A 210 -17.67 1.20 4.45
CA LEU A 210 -17.94 2.00 3.25
C LEU A 210 -19.35 1.84 2.69
N THR A 211 -19.82 0.59 2.56
CA THR A 211 -21.03 0.26 1.76
C THR A 211 -22.24 -0.03 2.63
N LYS A 212 -22.03 -0.51 3.86
CA LYS A 212 -23.10 -0.84 4.81
C LYS A 212 -23.23 0.20 5.92
N HIS A 213 -22.38 1.23 5.92
CA HIS A 213 -22.30 2.26 6.96
C HIS A 213 -22.16 1.68 8.37
N GLU A 214 -21.48 0.53 8.50
CA GLU A 214 -21.15 -0.03 9.81
C GLU A 214 -20.20 0.92 10.54
N LYS A 215 -20.45 1.16 11.82
CA LYS A 215 -19.61 2.07 12.59
C LYS A 215 -18.21 1.49 12.76
N PRO A 216 -17.14 2.30 12.69
CA PRO A 216 -15.77 1.80 12.82
C PRO A 216 -15.49 1.01 14.10
N ASP A 217 -16.09 1.37 15.23
CA ASP A 217 -15.92 0.65 16.49
C ASP A 217 -16.49 -0.78 16.41
N GLN A 218 -17.62 -0.96 15.74
CA GLN A 218 -18.25 -2.25 15.54
C GLN A 218 -17.45 -3.12 14.55
N ALA A 219 -17.11 -2.58 13.38
CA ALA A 219 -16.37 -3.29 12.35
C ALA A 219 -14.98 -3.75 12.85
N LEU A 220 -14.25 -2.85 13.54
CA LEU A 220 -12.92 -3.17 14.06
C LEU A 220 -12.95 -4.13 15.24
N LYS A 221 -14.00 -4.12 16.07
CA LYS A 221 -14.18 -5.10 17.14
C LYS A 221 -14.45 -6.50 16.58
N THR A 222 -15.24 -6.61 15.52
CA THR A 222 -15.45 -7.89 14.81
C THR A 222 -14.13 -8.39 14.23
N LEU A 223 -13.40 -7.51 13.54
CA LEU A 223 -12.11 -7.84 12.93
C LEU A 223 -11.05 -8.24 13.98
N GLN A 224 -11.04 -7.59 15.15
CA GLN A 224 -10.18 -7.96 16.29
C GLN A 224 -10.39 -9.42 16.68
N GLY A 225 -11.65 -9.83 16.92
CA GLY A 225 -11.97 -11.19 17.34
C GLY A 225 -11.67 -12.24 16.27
N GLN A 226 -11.92 -11.92 15.00
CA GLN A 226 -11.53 -12.78 13.86
C GLN A 226 -10.02 -12.98 13.82
N THR A 227 -9.26 -11.89 13.92
CA THR A 227 -7.79 -11.92 13.84
C THR A 227 -7.17 -12.66 15.03
N GLU A 228 -7.69 -12.47 16.24
CA GLU A 228 -7.26 -13.24 17.42
C GLU A 228 -7.52 -14.74 17.26
N THR A 229 -8.66 -15.11 16.66
CA THR A 229 -9.01 -16.50 16.36
C THR A 229 -8.04 -17.10 15.33
N ILE A 230 -7.75 -16.37 14.26
CA ILE A 230 -6.77 -16.76 13.24
C ILE A 230 -5.39 -16.98 13.87
N ILE A 231 -4.91 -15.99 14.64
CA ILE A 231 -3.61 -16.08 15.32
C ILE A 231 -3.56 -17.27 16.26
N LYS A 232 -4.64 -17.56 17.00
CA LYS A 232 -4.69 -18.69 17.96
C LYS A 232 -4.71 -20.05 17.26
N THR A 233 -5.47 -20.18 16.18
CA THR A 233 -5.68 -21.45 15.46
C THR A 233 -4.47 -21.84 14.62
N ASN A 234 -3.67 -20.86 14.19
CA ASN A 234 -2.50 -21.05 13.35
C ASN A 234 -1.15 -21.01 14.11
N LYS A 235 -1.16 -21.18 15.44
CA LYS A 235 0.07 -21.28 16.26
C LYS A 235 0.79 -22.61 16.09
#